data_AF-A0A0K8WBS5-F1
#
_entry.id   AF-A0A0K8WBS5-F1
#
_cell.length_a   1.000
_cell.length_b   1.000
_cell.length_c   1.000
_cell.angle_alpha   90.00
_cell.angle_beta   90.00
_cell.angle_gamma   90.00
#
_symmetry.space_group_name_H-M   'P 1'
#
loop_
_entity.id
_entity.type
_entity.pdbx_description
1 polymer ?
#
loop_
_entity_poly.entity_id
_entity_poly.type
_entity_poly.pdbx_seq_one_letter_code
_entity_poly.pdbx_strand_id
1 'polypeptide(L)'
;MAFIYLDKQLLLKTNVEKCLEIKQLISQKFGLSLNELYLEKDGRRLSADDNISGVAQCRVRVLGGKGGFGSMLRAIGAQIEKTTNREACRDLSGRRLRDINEEKRLKAVLEKMGDLERESQERKKRKIEKLLSLPKHDFKDEEYEDARAKLEDKVNSAVEEGLKKSEDKPETSKESLKRKHTKSNVADPKRKKNALWIDDHILNSDESSSENSSDVSTLEEIIAFKEFDEKSNKIQQNPGK
;
A
#
# COMPACT_ATOMS: atom_id res chain seq x y z
N MET A 1 8.12 -42.04 58.30
CA MET A 1 6.86 -41.25 58.23
C MET A 1 6.55 -40.95 56.77
N ALA A 2 5.37 -41.33 56.31
CA ALA A 2 4.87 -41.08 54.97
C ALA A 2 3.73 -40.05 55.02
N PHE A 3 3.77 -39.09 54.10
CA PHE A 3 2.74 -38.08 53.90
C PHE A 3 2.14 -38.27 52.50
N ILE A 4 0.85 -38.58 52.43
CA ILE A 4 0.16 -38.84 51.18
C ILE A 4 -0.71 -37.64 50.84
N TYR A 5 -0.55 -37.11 49.63
CA TYR A 5 -1.30 -35.95 49.14
C TYR A 5 -2.17 -36.31 47.94
N LEU A 6 -3.34 -35.69 47.82
CA LEU A 6 -4.17 -35.69 46.60
C LEU A 6 -4.42 -34.25 46.20
N ASP A 7 -3.99 -33.88 44.98
CA ASP A 7 -4.08 -32.53 44.42
C ASP A 7 -3.77 -31.40 45.42
N LYS A 8 -2.68 -31.59 46.18
CA LYS A 8 -2.11 -30.68 47.19
C LYS A 8 -2.76 -30.70 48.59
N GLN A 9 -3.79 -31.51 48.81
CA GLN A 9 -4.36 -31.73 50.15
C GLN A 9 -3.74 -32.97 50.81
N LEU A 10 -3.39 -32.87 52.09
CA LEU A 10 -2.89 -34.00 52.86
C LEU A 10 -4.05 -34.99 53.11
N LEU A 11 -3.97 -36.17 52.51
CA LEU A 11 -4.94 -37.25 52.73
C LEU A 11 -4.64 -38.04 53.99
N LEU A 12 -3.38 -38.44 54.17
CA LEU A 12 -2.97 -39.35 55.23
C LEU A 12 -1.55 -39.07 55.70
N LYS A 13 -1.36 -39.11 57.02
CA LYS A 13 -0.06 -39.18 57.68
C LYS A 13 0.07 -40.55 58.33
N THR A 14 1.00 -41.37 57.85
CA THR A 14 1.20 -42.73 58.34
C THR A 14 2.65 -42.97 58.73
N ASN A 15 2.88 -43.79 59.76
CA ASN A 15 4.23 -44.25 60.10
C ASN A 15 4.65 -45.47 59.27
N VAL A 16 3.69 -46.12 58.62
CA VAL A 16 3.86 -47.27 57.73
C VAL A 16 4.62 -46.87 56.48
N GLU A 17 5.58 -47.70 56.09
CA GLU A 17 6.44 -47.45 54.93
C GLU A 17 6.02 -48.27 53.70
N LYS A 18 5.32 -49.41 53.84
CA LYS A 18 4.96 -50.26 52.69
C LYS A 18 3.82 -49.66 51.86
N CYS A 19 3.98 -49.68 50.53
CA CYS A 19 2.97 -49.22 49.57
C CYS A 19 1.62 -49.94 49.71
N LEU A 20 1.61 -51.27 49.88
CA LEU A 20 0.38 -52.07 49.98
C LEU A 20 -0.48 -51.66 51.18
N GLU A 21 0.12 -51.55 52.35
CA GLU A 21 -0.56 -51.18 53.59
C GLU A 21 -1.13 -49.76 53.50
N ILE A 22 -0.38 -48.84 52.89
CA ILE A 22 -0.87 -47.48 52.61
C ILE A 22 -2.08 -47.50 51.67
N LYS A 23 -2.06 -48.29 50.59
CA LYS A 23 -3.21 -48.42 49.69
C LYS A 23 -4.42 -49.03 50.39
N GLN A 24 -4.23 -49.99 51.28
CA GLN A 24 -5.30 -50.58 52.09
C GLN A 24 -5.91 -49.56 53.06
N LEU A 25 -5.10 -48.73 53.72
CA LEU A 25 -5.59 -47.66 54.59
C LEU A 25 -6.39 -46.61 53.82
N ILE A 26 -5.95 -46.25 52.62
CA ILE A 26 -6.70 -45.35 51.73
C ILE A 26 -8.03 -46.01 51.31
N SER A 27 -8.00 -47.28 50.93
CA SER A 27 -9.19 -48.04 50.54
C SER A 27 -10.22 -48.11 51.67
N GLN A 28 -9.79 -48.40 52.91
CA GLN A 28 -10.68 -48.44 54.08
C GLN A 28 -11.29 -47.07 54.41
N LYS A 29 -10.52 -45.99 54.28
CA LYS A 29 -11.03 -44.64 54.59
C LYS A 29 -11.98 -44.09 53.54
N PHE A 30 -11.72 -44.35 52.26
CA PHE A 30 -12.43 -43.71 51.16
C PHE A 30 -13.39 -44.64 50.42
N GLY A 31 -13.42 -45.94 50.76
CA GLY A 31 -14.27 -46.93 50.10
C GLY A 31 -13.89 -47.21 48.64
N LEU A 32 -12.65 -46.87 48.24
CA LEU A 32 -12.15 -47.06 46.88
C LEU A 32 -11.47 -48.41 46.72
N SER A 33 -11.54 -49.01 45.54
CA SER A 33 -10.80 -50.25 45.27
C SER A 33 -9.30 -49.99 45.08
N LEU A 34 -8.47 -50.98 45.40
CA LEU A 34 -7.00 -50.89 45.23
C LEU A 34 -6.58 -50.62 43.77
N ASN A 35 -7.43 -51.00 42.81
CA ASN A 35 -7.16 -50.87 41.37
C ASN A 35 -7.49 -49.48 40.81
N GLU A 36 -8.32 -48.72 41.51
CA GLU A 36 -8.70 -47.34 41.16
C GLU A 36 -7.67 -46.32 41.63
N LEU A 37 -6.66 -46.73 42.39
CA LEU A 37 -5.68 -45.82 42.97
C LEU A 37 -4.26 -46.21 42.56
N TYR A 38 -3.41 -45.20 42.35
CA TYR A 38 -1.97 -45.43 42.32
C TYR A 38 -1.24 -44.35 43.10
N LEU A 39 -0.07 -44.74 43.61
CA LEU A 39 0.81 -43.87 44.35
C LEU A 39 1.99 -43.50 43.45
N GLU A 40 2.43 -42.26 43.56
CA GLU A 40 3.50 -41.68 42.79
C GLU A 40 4.46 -40.96 43.73
N LYS A 41 5.76 -41.20 43.55
CA LYS A 41 6.81 -40.50 44.26
C LYS A 41 7.82 -39.99 43.23
N ASP A 42 8.14 -38.71 43.29
CA ASP A 42 9.10 -38.05 42.40
C ASP A 42 8.85 -38.32 40.90
N GLY A 43 7.59 -38.36 40.47
CA GLY A 43 7.22 -38.58 39.07
C GLY A 43 7.14 -40.06 38.65
N ARG A 44 7.43 -41.01 39.56
CA ARG A 44 7.43 -42.45 39.27
C ARG A 44 6.30 -43.16 40.00
N ARG A 45 5.61 -44.06 39.28
CA ARG A 45 4.56 -44.91 39.84
C ARG A 45 5.19 -46.00 40.70
N LEU A 46 4.72 -46.10 41.94
CA LEU A 46 5.20 -47.08 42.90
C LEU A 46 4.50 -48.43 42.74
N SER A 47 5.29 -49.50 42.84
CA SER A 47 4.83 -50.88 42.87
C SER A 47 4.24 -51.25 44.23
N ALA A 48 3.74 -52.47 44.37
CA ALA A 48 3.19 -52.99 45.62
C ALA A 48 4.25 -53.10 46.73
N ASP A 49 5.46 -53.51 46.37
CA ASP A 49 6.53 -53.85 47.33
C ASP A 49 7.46 -52.68 47.67
N ASP A 50 7.24 -51.50 47.07
CA ASP A 50 8.09 -50.34 47.30
C ASP A 50 7.84 -49.72 48.68
N ASN A 51 8.91 -49.21 49.28
CA ASN A 51 8.84 -48.46 50.54
C ASN A 51 8.73 -46.95 50.27
N ILE A 52 7.70 -46.34 50.84
CA ILE A 52 7.42 -44.91 50.81
C ILE A 52 7.99 -44.28 52.07
N SER A 53 9.18 -43.71 51.94
CA SER A 53 9.71 -42.74 52.91
C SER A 53 9.49 -41.32 52.36
N GLY A 54 8.84 -40.45 53.14
CA GLY A 54 8.62 -39.05 52.80
C GLY A 54 7.26 -38.73 52.17
N VAL A 55 7.25 -37.86 51.14
CA VAL A 55 6.03 -37.35 50.50
C VAL A 55 5.67 -38.20 49.28
N ALA A 56 4.42 -38.66 49.20
CA ALA A 56 3.88 -39.37 48.05
C ALA A 56 2.57 -38.72 47.57
N GLN A 57 2.33 -38.77 46.27
CA GLN A 57 1.08 -38.34 45.65
C GLN A 57 0.18 -39.54 45.39
N CYS A 58 -1.07 -39.41 45.80
CA CYS A 58 -2.16 -40.31 45.51
C CYS A 58 -2.92 -39.80 44.30
N ARG A 59 -3.10 -40.66 43.31
CA ARG A 59 -3.84 -40.36 42.08
C ARG A 59 -4.95 -41.39 41.90
N VAL A 60 -6.17 -40.89 41.65
CA VAL A 60 -7.32 -41.71 41.32
C VAL A 60 -7.36 -41.94 39.81
N ARG A 61 -7.63 -43.19 39.41
CA ARG A 61 -7.82 -43.60 38.03
C ARG A 61 -9.25 -43.28 37.66
N VAL A 62 -9.40 -42.39 36.70
CA VAL A 62 -10.71 -42.03 36.15
C VAL A 62 -11.00 -42.93 34.95
N LEU A 63 -12.23 -43.43 34.84
CA LEU A 63 -12.72 -44.19 33.69
C LEU A 63 -12.94 -43.22 32.52
N GLY A 64 -11.85 -42.82 31.87
CA GLY A 64 -11.87 -41.82 30.82
C GLY A 64 -10.45 -41.54 30.36
N GLY A 65 -10.08 -42.15 29.24
CA GLY A 65 -8.72 -42.06 28.70
C GLY A 65 -8.38 -40.62 28.32
N LYS A 66 -7.14 -40.22 28.62
CA LYS A 66 -6.49 -38.96 28.21
C LYS A 66 -6.32 -38.86 26.66
N GLY A 67 -7.19 -39.49 25.89
CA GLY A 67 -7.13 -39.66 24.44
C GLY A 67 -7.95 -38.64 23.66
N GLY A 68 -8.76 -37.81 24.31
CA GLY A 68 -9.51 -36.73 23.64
C GLY A 68 -8.59 -35.75 22.93
N PHE A 69 -7.52 -35.30 23.60
CA PHE A 69 -6.56 -34.39 22.99
C PHE A 69 -5.80 -35.02 21.81
N GLY A 70 -5.33 -36.26 21.95
CA GLY A 70 -4.62 -36.95 20.86
C GLY A 70 -5.51 -37.34 19.68
N SER A 71 -6.78 -37.67 19.92
CA SER A 71 -7.77 -37.91 18.86
C SER A 71 -8.16 -36.61 18.15
N MET A 72 -8.34 -35.53 18.90
CA MET A 72 -8.54 -34.18 18.35
C MET A 72 -7.34 -33.76 17.48
N LEU A 73 -6.11 -33.97 17.94
CA LEU A 73 -4.92 -33.69 17.15
C LEU A 73 -4.84 -34.54 15.87
N ARG A 74 -5.26 -35.81 15.91
CA ARG A 74 -5.36 -36.65 14.71
C ARG A 74 -6.45 -36.18 13.74
N ALA A 75 -7.62 -35.80 14.26
CA ALA A 75 -8.71 -35.29 13.44
C ALA A 75 -8.34 -33.96 12.75
N ILE A 76 -7.74 -33.04 13.51
CA ILE A 76 -7.24 -31.75 12.99
C ILE A 76 -6.07 -32.00 12.02
N GLY A 77 -5.13 -32.87 12.37
CA GLY A 77 -3.99 -33.20 11.51
C GLY A 77 -4.39 -33.88 10.19
N ALA A 78 -5.55 -34.54 10.13
CA ALA A 78 -6.10 -35.09 8.88
C ALA A 78 -6.76 -34.01 8.00
N GLN A 79 -7.22 -32.91 8.60
CA GLN A 79 -7.85 -31.78 7.89
C GLN A 79 -6.84 -30.73 7.44
N ILE A 80 -5.68 -30.63 8.12
CA ILE A 80 -4.64 -29.68 7.77
C ILE A 80 -3.76 -30.30 6.67
N GLU A 81 -3.90 -29.77 5.46
CA GLU A 81 -2.95 -30.03 4.38
C GLU A 81 -1.57 -29.44 4.73
N LYS A 82 -0.50 -30.01 4.15
CA LYS A 82 0.85 -29.52 4.37
C LYS A 82 0.93 -28.04 3.97
N THR A 83 1.18 -27.17 4.94
CA THR A 83 1.36 -25.75 4.68
C THR A 83 2.55 -25.55 3.74
N THR A 84 2.36 -24.75 2.70
CA THR A 84 3.43 -24.39 1.74
C THR A 84 4.28 -23.22 2.23
N ASN A 85 3.86 -22.57 3.33
CA ASN A 85 4.59 -21.46 3.93
C ASN A 85 5.87 -21.98 4.64
N ARG A 86 7.02 -21.69 4.02
CA ARG A 86 8.36 -22.02 4.51
C ARG A 86 9.02 -20.89 5.29
N GLU A 87 8.34 -19.78 5.55
CA GLU A 87 8.92 -18.59 6.21
C GLU A 87 9.40 -18.87 7.64
N ALA A 88 8.84 -19.88 8.30
CA ALA A 88 9.26 -20.32 9.63
C ALA A 88 10.58 -21.14 9.61
N CYS A 89 11.02 -21.62 8.44
CA CYS A 89 12.26 -22.37 8.32
C CYS A 89 13.46 -21.45 8.57
N ARG A 90 14.51 -22.04 9.13
CA ARG A 90 15.81 -21.40 9.30
C ARG A 90 16.75 -21.81 8.18
N ASP A 91 17.57 -20.87 7.75
CA ASP A 91 18.70 -21.11 6.86
C ASP A 91 19.93 -21.57 7.65
N LEU A 92 20.98 -22.05 6.95
CA LEU A 92 22.20 -22.61 7.56
C LEU A 92 22.95 -21.58 8.43
N SER A 93 22.65 -20.30 8.25
CA SER A 93 23.16 -19.19 9.06
C SER A 93 22.43 -19.03 10.41
N GLY A 94 21.29 -19.71 10.60
CA GLY A 94 20.43 -19.61 11.78
C GLY A 94 19.39 -18.48 11.73
N ARG A 95 19.41 -17.64 10.69
CA ARG A 95 18.34 -16.65 10.42
C ARG A 95 17.07 -17.36 9.93
N ARG A 96 15.92 -16.67 9.97
CA ARG A 96 14.65 -17.18 9.43
C ARG A 96 14.45 -16.68 8.00
N LEU A 97 13.82 -17.50 7.17
CA LEU A 97 13.46 -17.11 5.79
C LEU A 97 12.52 -15.91 5.74
N ARG A 98 11.73 -15.69 6.79
CA ARG A 98 10.90 -14.49 6.96
C ARG A 98 11.72 -13.20 6.85
N ASP A 99 12.76 -13.09 7.68
CA ASP A 99 13.58 -11.87 7.79
C ASP A 99 14.27 -11.56 6.45
N ILE A 100 14.74 -12.61 5.76
CA ILE A 100 15.38 -12.50 4.44
C ILE A 100 14.39 -12.01 3.37
N ASN A 101 13.15 -12.50 3.40
CA ASN A 101 12.13 -12.06 2.45
C ASN A 101 11.69 -10.62 2.72
N GLU A 102 11.60 -10.23 3.99
CA GLU A 102 11.30 -8.85 4.39
C GLU A 102 12.42 -7.89 3.93
N GLU A 103 13.69 -8.23 4.14
CA GLU A 103 14.83 -7.45 3.62
C GLU A 103 14.80 -7.31 2.09
N LYS A 104 14.46 -8.39 1.36
CA LYS A 104 14.31 -8.35 -0.11
C LYS A 104 13.15 -7.47 -0.56
N ARG A 105 12.01 -7.52 0.14
CA ARG A 105 10.87 -6.65 -0.14
C ARG A 105 11.24 -5.19 0.05
N LEU A 106 11.91 -4.85 1.16
CA LEU A 106 12.38 -3.49 1.42
C LEU A 106 13.36 -3.00 0.35
N LYS A 107 14.30 -3.83 -0.09
CA LYS A 107 15.22 -3.49 -1.19
C LYS A 107 14.49 -3.23 -2.50
N ALA A 108 13.58 -4.12 -2.90
CA ALA A 108 12.79 -3.95 -4.12
C ALA A 108 11.92 -2.68 -4.10
N VAL A 109 11.40 -2.32 -2.93
CA VAL A 109 10.66 -1.08 -2.71
C VAL A 109 11.56 0.14 -2.88
N LEU A 110 12.75 0.13 -2.27
CA LEU A 110 13.72 1.24 -2.38
C LEU A 110 14.20 1.45 -3.82
N GLU A 111 14.43 0.36 -4.56
CA GLU A 111 14.80 0.40 -5.99
C GLU A 111 13.67 1.04 -6.82
N LYS A 112 12.43 0.55 -6.63
CA LYS A 112 11.25 1.11 -7.32
C LYS A 112 11.01 2.58 -6.98
N MET A 113 11.22 2.99 -5.73
CA MET A 113 11.14 4.40 -5.34
C MET A 113 12.16 5.25 -6.10
N GLY A 114 13.39 4.77 -6.26
CA GLY A 114 14.42 5.48 -7.04
C GLY A 114 14.05 5.64 -8.51
N ASP A 115 13.41 4.64 -9.11
CA ASP A 115 12.96 4.70 -10.50
C ASP A 115 11.75 5.63 -10.69
N LEU A 116 10.78 5.56 -9.77
CA LEU A 116 9.62 6.47 -9.76
C LEU A 116 10.05 7.92 -9.53
N GLU A 117 11.03 8.16 -8.68
CA GLU A 117 11.57 9.50 -8.46
C GLU A 117 12.19 10.06 -9.74
N ARG A 118 13.04 9.28 -10.43
CA ARG A 118 13.64 9.68 -11.72
C ARG A 118 12.59 9.97 -12.77
N GLU A 119 11.59 9.10 -12.92
CA GLU A 119 10.51 9.31 -13.88
C GLU A 119 9.68 10.55 -13.55
N SER A 120 9.39 10.78 -12.25
CA SER A 120 8.68 11.99 -11.81
C SER A 120 9.48 13.26 -12.10
N GLN A 121 10.80 13.23 -11.91
CA GLN A 121 11.69 14.34 -12.19
C GLN A 121 11.75 14.62 -13.71
N GLU A 122 11.81 13.60 -14.56
CA GLU A 122 11.75 13.76 -16.01
C GLU A 122 10.40 14.33 -16.47
N ARG A 123 9.29 13.84 -15.93
CA ARG A 123 7.94 14.37 -16.23
C ARG A 123 7.83 15.84 -15.82
N LYS A 124 8.37 16.21 -14.65
CA LYS A 124 8.42 17.62 -14.19
C LYS A 124 9.24 18.48 -15.15
N LYS A 125 10.44 18.03 -15.54
CA LYS A 125 11.30 18.74 -16.51
C LYS A 125 10.59 18.95 -17.85
N ARG A 126 9.98 17.90 -18.42
CA ARG A 126 9.23 17.99 -19.68
C ARG A 126 8.04 18.95 -19.60
N LYS A 127 7.32 18.99 -18.46
CA LYS A 127 6.23 19.95 -18.24
C LYS A 127 6.76 21.38 -18.19
N ILE A 128 7.85 21.61 -17.46
CA ILE A 128 8.49 22.92 -17.36
C ILE A 128 8.98 23.39 -18.73
N GLU A 129 9.64 22.52 -19.51
CA GLU A 129 10.10 22.83 -20.87
C GLU A 129 8.94 23.17 -21.81
N LYS A 130 7.83 22.42 -21.75
CA LYS A 130 6.61 22.71 -22.54
C LYS A 130 5.96 24.04 -22.15
N LEU A 131 5.96 24.39 -20.86
CA LEU A 131 5.43 25.67 -20.39
C LEU A 131 6.36 26.85 -20.72
N LEU A 132 7.68 26.61 -20.71
CA LEU A 132 8.68 27.61 -21.10
C LEU A 132 8.72 27.86 -22.61
N SER A 133 8.39 26.85 -23.43
CA SER A 133 8.27 27.06 -24.86
C SER A 133 7.10 28.00 -25.15
N LEU A 134 7.40 29.16 -25.73
CA LEU A 134 6.37 30.10 -26.17
C LEU A 134 5.37 29.39 -27.10
N PRO A 135 4.06 29.64 -26.96
CA PRO A 135 3.06 29.09 -27.87
C PRO A 135 3.35 29.57 -29.30
N LYS A 136 3.87 28.67 -30.13
CA LYS A 136 4.11 28.92 -31.55
C LYS A 136 2.78 28.76 -32.27
N HIS A 137 2.05 29.87 -32.41
CA HIS A 137 0.91 29.93 -33.32
C HIS A 137 1.45 30.14 -34.74
N ASP A 138 1.60 29.06 -35.48
CA ASP A 138 1.83 29.14 -36.92
C ASP A 138 0.47 29.35 -37.60
N PHE A 139 0.19 30.58 -38.04
CA PHE A 139 -0.98 30.88 -38.88
C PHE A 139 -0.67 30.45 -40.31
N LYS A 140 -1.01 29.21 -40.65
CA LYS A 140 -0.82 28.61 -41.99
C LYS A 140 -2.20 28.24 -42.53
N ASP A 141 -2.87 29.22 -43.11
CA ASP A 141 -4.18 29.05 -43.74
C ASP A 141 -3.98 29.00 -45.26
N GLU A 142 -4.07 27.80 -45.86
CA GLU A 142 -3.89 27.60 -47.30
C GLU A 142 -4.89 28.43 -48.13
N GLU A 143 -6.14 28.55 -47.67
CA GLU A 143 -7.16 29.37 -48.33
C GLU A 143 -6.78 30.86 -48.36
N TYR A 144 -6.14 31.36 -47.30
CA TYR A 144 -5.71 32.75 -47.21
C TYR A 144 -4.48 33.00 -48.09
N GLU A 145 -3.53 32.07 -48.13
CA GLU A 145 -2.37 32.14 -49.03
C GLU A 145 -2.80 32.10 -50.49
N ASP A 146 -3.71 31.21 -50.85
CA ASP A 146 -4.34 31.13 -52.17
C ASP A 146 -5.10 32.41 -52.52
N ALA A 147 -5.89 32.95 -51.58
CA ALA A 147 -6.62 34.18 -51.79
C ALA A 147 -5.69 35.37 -52.00
N ARG A 148 -4.56 35.41 -51.27
CA ARG A 148 -3.53 36.43 -51.41
C ARG A 148 -2.84 36.34 -52.78
N ALA A 149 -2.45 35.14 -53.22
CA ALA A 149 -1.86 34.93 -54.54
C ALA A 149 -2.84 35.34 -55.66
N LYS A 150 -4.11 34.89 -55.56
CA LYS A 150 -5.17 35.28 -56.51
C LYS A 150 -5.48 36.78 -56.48
N LEU A 151 -5.29 37.46 -55.35
CA LEU A 151 -5.46 38.91 -55.26
C LEU A 151 -4.35 39.63 -56.02
N GLU A 152 -3.09 39.19 -55.86
CA GLU A 152 -1.93 39.75 -56.56
C GLU A 152 -2.10 39.65 -58.09
N ASP A 153 -2.53 38.49 -58.59
CA ASP A 153 -2.82 38.29 -60.02
C ASP A 153 -3.94 39.20 -60.53
N LYS A 154 -5.03 39.34 -59.75
CA LYS A 154 -6.16 40.21 -60.10
C LYS A 154 -5.76 41.68 -60.15
N VAL A 155 -4.94 42.14 -59.21
CA VAL A 155 -4.45 43.52 -59.19
C VAL A 155 -3.57 43.79 -60.41
N ASN A 156 -2.66 42.89 -60.73
CA ASN A 156 -1.78 43.02 -61.90
C ASN A 156 -2.59 43.06 -63.20
N SER A 157 -3.56 42.15 -63.36
CA SER A 157 -4.45 42.13 -64.53
C SER A 157 -5.29 43.40 -64.64
N ALA A 158 -5.86 43.91 -63.54
CA ALA A 158 -6.64 45.15 -63.56
C ALA A 158 -5.79 46.39 -63.92
N VAL A 159 -4.53 46.43 -63.49
CA VAL A 159 -3.59 47.50 -63.84
C VAL A 159 -3.21 47.43 -65.32
N GLU A 160 -2.91 46.24 -65.85
CA GLU A 160 -2.63 46.05 -67.27
C GLU A 160 -3.83 46.44 -68.15
N GLU A 161 -5.04 46.02 -67.77
CA GLU A 161 -6.26 46.41 -68.49
C GLU A 161 -6.51 47.92 -68.39
N GLY A 162 -6.25 48.53 -67.23
CA GLY A 162 -6.35 49.97 -67.03
C GLY A 162 -5.38 50.76 -67.91
N LEU A 163 -4.13 50.28 -68.03
CA LEU A 163 -3.12 50.88 -68.90
C LEU A 163 -3.48 50.73 -70.38
N LYS A 164 -3.82 49.51 -70.83
CA LYS A 164 -4.27 49.26 -72.21
C LYS A 164 -5.48 50.11 -72.59
N LYS A 165 -6.46 50.25 -71.69
CA LYS A 165 -7.67 51.06 -71.93
C LYS A 165 -7.43 52.57 -71.83
N SER A 166 -6.33 52.99 -71.23
CA SER A 166 -5.83 54.37 -71.31
C SER A 166 -5.07 54.64 -72.60
N GLU A 167 -4.41 53.64 -73.17
CA GLU A 167 -3.71 53.71 -74.45
C GLU A 167 -4.67 53.63 -75.66
N ASP A 168 -5.75 52.85 -75.57
CA ASP A 168 -6.75 52.65 -76.63
C ASP A 168 -7.86 53.73 -76.67
N LYS A 169 -7.84 54.73 -75.78
CA LYS A 169 -8.78 55.86 -75.80
C LYS A 169 -8.15 57.10 -76.45
N PRO A 170 -8.58 57.51 -77.66
CA PRO A 170 -8.33 58.88 -78.13
C PRO A 170 -9.17 59.87 -77.31
N GLU A 171 -8.64 61.07 -77.15
CA GLU A 171 -9.18 62.16 -76.33
C GLU A 171 -10.70 62.34 -76.42
N THR A 172 -11.39 62.41 -75.26
CA THR A 172 -12.43 63.43 -74.92
C THR A 172 -13.31 63.00 -73.73
N SER A 173 -13.74 64.01 -72.98
CA SER A 173 -14.73 64.04 -71.88
C SER A 173 -14.26 63.68 -70.46
N LYS A 174 -13.94 64.77 -69.72
CA LYS A 174 -13.90 64.85 -68.27
C LYS A 174 -15.32 64.63 -67.73
N GLU A 175 -15.67 63.45 -67.26
CA GLU A 175 -16.89 63.26 -66.47
C GLU A 175 -16.56 62.84 -65.04
N SER A 176 -16.71 63.83 -64.17
CA SER A 176 -16.50 63.77 -62.74
C SER A 176 -17.65 63.00 -62.08
N LEU A 177 -17.46 61.70 -61.89
CA LEU A 177 -18.37 60.89 -61.07
C LEU A 177 -18.15 61.20 -59.58
N LYS A 178 -18.92 62.17 -59.12
CA LYS A 178 -19.09 62.55 -57.71
C LYS A 178 -19.49 61.33 -56.89
N ARG A 179 -18.60 60.93 -55.98
CA ARG A 179 -18.85 60.04 -54.85
C ARG A 179 -19.89 60.67 -53.91
N LYS A 180 -21.12 60.15 -53.87
CA LYS A 180 -22.06 60.49 -52.79
C LYS A 180 -21.99 59.43 -51.70
N HIS A 181 -21.36 59.85 -50.62
CA HIS A 181 -21.09 59.13 -49.38
C HIS A 181 -22.34 59.10 -48.50
N THR A 182 -22.61 57.93 -47.89
CA THR A 182 -23.23 57.70 -46.57
C THR A 182 -24.72 57.97 -46.33
N LYS A 183 -25.42 57.25 -45.44
CA LYS A 183 -25.07 56.30 -44.36
C LYS A 183 -26.31 55.43 -44.09
N SER A 184 -26.13 54.13 -43.91
CA SER A 184 -27.04 53.25 -43.19
C SER A 184 -26.94 53.58 -41.69
N ASN A 185 -28.04 53.99 -41.07
CA ASN A 185 -28.16 54.01 -39.60
C ASN A 185 -29.04 52.84 -39.19
N VAL A 186 -28.43 51.68 -38.97
CA VAL A 186 -28.95 50.68 -38.02
C VAL A 186 -27.93 50.66 -36.89
N ALA A 187 -28.33 51.20 -35.74
CA ALA A 187 -27.56 51.17 -34.52
C ALA A 187 -28.53 50.98 -33.35
N ASP A 188 -28.86 49.72 -33.06
CA ASP A 188 -29.21 49.30 -31.71
C ASP A 188 -27.91 49.19 -30.88
N PRO A 189 -27.80 49.89 -29.74
CA PRO A 189 -26.61 49.78 -28.89
C PRO A 189 -26.62 48.46 -28.13
N LYS A 190 -25.59 47.64 -28.35
CA LYS A 190 -25.21 46.56 -27.42
C LYS A 190 -24.55 47.15 -26.16
N ARG A 191 -24.62 46.33 -25.10
CA ARG A 191 -23.74 46.18 -23.91
C ARG A 191 -24.33 46.78 -22.62
N LYS A 192 -24.26 46.10 -21.47
CA LYS A 192 -23.09 45.40 -20.91
C LYS A 192 -23.52 44.31 -19.92
N LYS A 193 -22.89 43.13 -20.00
CA LYS A 193 -22.34 42.39 -18.84
C LYS A 193 -21.15 41.58 -19.33
N ASN A 194 -19.93 42.02 -19.01
CA ASN A 194 -18.75 41.16 -19.11
C ASN A 194 -18.52 40.62 -17.72
N ALA A 195 -18.97 39.38 -17.52
CA ALA A 195 -18.59 38.56 -16.38
C ALA A 195 -17.10 38.24 -16.50
N LEU A 196 -16.41 38.31 -15.37
CA LEU A 196 -15.08 37.75 -15.19
C LEU A 196 -15.13 36.27 -15.57
N TRP A 197 -14.40 35.89 -16.61
CA TRP A 197 -14.16 34.50 -16.99
C TRP A 197 -12.79 34.09 -16.48
N ILE A 198 -12.73 33.76 -15.20
CA ILE A 198 -11.83 32.70 -14.72
C ILE A 198 -12.77 31.67 -14.11
N ASP A 199 -12.92 30.61 -14.89
CA ASP A 199 -13.85 29.52 -14.67
C ASP A 199 -13.32 28.59 -13.58
N ASP A 200 -14.17 28.32 -12.59
CA ASP A 200 -13.90 27.54 -11.36
C ASP A 200 -13.84 26.02 -11.65
N HIS A 201 -13.93 25.63 -12.92
CA HIS A 201 -13.92 24.25 -13.38
C HIS A 201 -12.52 23.65 -13.62
N ILE A 202 -11.43 24.42 -13.37
CA ILE A 202 -10.04 23.94 -13.54
C ILE A 202 -9.41 23.47 -12.20
N LEU A 203 -10.14 23.49 -11.08
CA LEU A 203 -9.62 23.04 -9.78
C LEU A 203 -10.18 21.70 -9.29
N ASN A 204 -11.08 21.05 -10.04
CA ASN A 204 -11.81 19.90 -9.50
C ASN A 204 -12.01 18.74 -10.49
N SER A 205 -10.95 18.34 -11.20
CA SER A 205 -10.95 17.08 -11.94
C SER A 205 -9.78 16.19 -11.52
N ASP A 206 -10.16 15.13 -10.80
CA ASP A 206 -9.47 13.87 -10.54
C ASP A 206 -8.21 13.87 -9.66
N GLU A 207 -8.34 13.28 -8.46
CA GLU A 207 -7.98 11.86 -8.29
C GLU A 207 -8.50 11.30 -6.95
N SER A 208 -9.61 10.54 -6.99
CA SER A 208 -9.97 9.59 -5.93
C SER A 208 -10.02 8.20 -6.54
N SER A 209 -8.96 7.44 -6.30
CA SER A 209 -8.94 5.99 -6.47
C SER A 209 -8.50 5.40 -5.13
N SER A 210 -9.46 4.88 -4.37
CA SER A 210 -9.20 4.16 -3.13
C SER A 210 -8.90 2.69 -3.41
N GLU A 211 -8.18 2.07 -2.47
CA GLU A 211 -7.96 0.61 -2.26
C GLU A 211 -6.63 -0.01 -2.73
N ASN A 212 -5.55 0.24 -1.95
CA ASN A 212 -4.95 -0.78 -1.07
C ASN A 212 -3.95 -0.11 -0.10
N SER A 213 -4.40 0.15 1.13
CA SER A 213 -3.78 1.10 2.07
C SER A 213 -2.85 0.48 3.12
N SER A 214 -2.39 -0.77 2.98
CA SER A 214 -1.36 -1.30 3.89
C SER A 214 0.05 -0.92 3.47
N ASP A 215 0.28 -0.73 2.17
CA ASP A 215 1.63 -0.58 1.63
C ASP A 215 1.99 0.91 1.49
N VAL A 216 1.04 1.76 1.08
CA VAL A 216 1.29 3.20 0.89
C VAL A 216 1.62 3.91 2.21
N SER A 217 0.97 3.54 3.31
CA SER A 217 1.28 4.09 4.64
C SER A 217 2.69 3.73 5.10
N THR A 218 3.16 2.50 4.80
CA THR A 218 4.54 2.11 5.10
C THR A 218 5.56 2.85 4.23
N LEU A 219 5.20 3.18 2.98
CA LEU A 219 6.07 3.96 2.09
C LEU A 219 6.18 5.42 2.54
N GLU A 220 5.06 6.05 2.94
CA GLU A 220 5.06 7.41 3.49
C GLU A 220 5.85 7.50 4.80
N GLU A 221 5.72 6.52 5.69
CA GLU A 221 6.53 6.42 6.91
C GLU A 221 8.03 6.25 6.60
N ILE A 222 8.40 5.40 5.65
CA ILE A 222 9.81 5.19 5.26
C ILE A 222 10.40 6.46 4.60
N ILE A 223 9.63 7.19 3.80
CA ILE A 223 10.03 8.48 3.22
C ILE A 223 10.24 9.52 4.33
N ALA A 224 9.32 9.59 5.30
CA ALA A 224 9.43 10.50 6.44
C ALA A 224 10.65 10.19 7.33
N PHE A 225 10.98 8.90 7.54
CA PHE A 225 12.19 8.49 8.28
C PHE A 225 13.47 8.88 7.55
N LYS A 226 13.54 8.71 6.23
CA LYS A 226 14.69 9.18 5.41
C LYS A 226 14.88 10.69 5.49
N GLU A 227 13.80 11.46 5.41
CA GLU A 227 13.88 12.93 5.55
C GLU A 227 14.35 13.37 6.94
N PHE A 228 14.04 12.60 7.99
CA PHE A 228 14.52 12.85 9.35
C PHE A 228 16.03 12.56 9.49
N ASP A 229 16.52 11.47 8.91
CA ASP A 229 17.93 11.09 8.93
C ASP A 229 18.82 12.01 8.06
N GLU A 230 18.29 12.54 6.96
CA GLU A 230 19.01 13.54 6.16
C GLU A 230 19.10 14.90 6.85
N LYS A 231 18.05 15.30 7.61
CA LYS A 231 18.07 16.53 8.43
C LYS A 231 19.02 16.39 9.62
N SER A 232 19.04 15.24 10.30
CA SER A 232 19.93 15.01 11.45
C SER A 232 21.42 14.98 11.03
N ASN A 233 21.73 14.40 9.87
CA ASN A 233 23.10 14.39 9.32
C ASN A 233 23.56 15.78 8.84
N LYS A 234 22.66 16.64 8.33
CA LYS A 234 23.00 18.03 7.97
C LYS A 234 23.27 18.92 9.19
N ILE A 235 22.61 18.65 10.33
CA ILE A 235 22.81 19.43 11.56
C ILE A 235 24.18 19.14 12.19
N GLN A 236 24.72 17.92 12.03
CA GLN A 236 26.03 17.55 12.60
C GLN A 236 27.24 18.03 11.77
N GLN A 237 27.05 18.47 10.51
CA GLN A 237 28.15 18.94 9.65
C GLN A 237 28.46 20.45 9.77
N ASN A 238 27.79 21.20 10.64
CA ASN A 238 28.14 22.59 10.95
C ASN A 238 28.49 22.80 12.43
N PRO A 239 29.65 22.33 12.92
CA PRO A 239 30.22 22.86 14.15
C PRO A 239 31.11 24.09 13.85
N GLY A 240 30.59 25.28 14.18
CA GLY A 240 31.42 26.46 14.48
C GLY A 240 31.71 27.44 13.35
N LYS A 241 30.96 28.54 13.34
CA LYS A 241 31.56 29.88 13.35
C LYS A 241 31.19 30.54 14.67
#